data_AF-A0A6M5Z696-F1
#
_entry.id   AF-A0A6M5Z696-F1
#
_cell.length_a   1.000
_cell.length_b   1.000
_cell.length_c   1.000
_cell.angle_alpha   90.00
_cell.angle_beta   90.00
_cell.angle_gamma   90.00
#
_symmetry.space_group_name_H-M   'P 1'
#
loop_
_entity.id
_entity.type
_entity.pdbx_description
1 polymer ?
#
loop_
_entity_poly.entity_id
_entity_poly.type
_entity_poly.pdbx_seq_one_letter_code
_entity_poly.pdbx_strand_id
1 'polypeptide(L)'
;MSTAWCLSVAFLVPWVVGVPVAWFARGCRALRPADWLWVPFLGLTAIVCPLQSLCVFADLPLARTVPAFGIVTGTVWAVMMCFRAGRRSVRSLPWRVVALTLIVYLGQGAGVIVRGVESYRGDLQSDQYPYVVLAQFLMDEPFSTDRPDLSDRAWLVLPLDLKPDRIGQSVVHGFIAVAAGHNALDTFFPTLLLGPGLMVPAVFLLGTQCGLSRFWTTWAALAAGLAPGVEVLVSLCFLSHSLGDTALVAFLASVIRLARAGGSFSLVGAMATFVLGCSVYTEFAPLFVGVGGAALAAGVVRGHLRLLRAAGLVAALVLSLGLNPAAVIGAQGVWQRGTGAGATMTTGHRTSVWVSAVWLNFDKAGAMKQRPARTYSHAFVYGSTAAALLGAGALVVRALRSRRRLLPTVACVSLLLPPLALWIKRPEAAYAVGKLVLTLAPVLVVFIASGAFALERLRPTLWSRGTVRALAAGVVVILGVQSGMEQWNWLRGGRDVGLARLWNEPDLQDLCTALCGREPADVVIALSDPKGDSSAAVACGAVCYAARNQRIRLAFPLAVCGVDLHGYPAVPRARVEELPAGTLVVARRGFAPPGRVRDVVFENNSYQVMRIVGPAVIK
;
A
#
# COMPACT_ATOMS: atom_id res chain seq x y z
N MET A 1 16.54 11.57 -14.62
CA MET A 1 15.26 11.50 -15.37
C MET A 1 14.34 10.37 -14.89
N SER A 2 14.87 9.28 -14.31
CA SER A 2 14.08 8.13 -13.81
C SER A 2 13.01 8.50 -12.76
N THR A 3 13.36 9.28 -11.73
CA THR A 3 12.43 9.62 -10.61
C THR A 3 11.13 10.29 -11.07
N ALA A 4 11.22 11.38 -11.83
CA ALA A 4 10.04 12.11 -12.28
C ALA A 4 9.17 11.25 -13.21
N TRP A 5 9.79 10.40 -14.03
CA TRP A 5 9.10 9.45 -14.88
C TRP A 5 8.33 8.40 -14.07
N CYS A 6 8.98 7.72 -13.13
CA CYS A 6 8.33 6.72 -12.27
C CYS A 6 7.15 7.31 -11.47
N LEU A 7 7.33 8.51 -10.90
CA LEU A 7 6.26 9.24 -10.20
C LEU A 7 5.10 9.60 -11.13
N SER A 8 5.40 10.06 -12.36
CA SER A 8 4.38 10.43 -13.33
C SER A 8 3.59 9.22 -13.81
N VAL A 9 4.27 8.12 -14.15
CA VAL A 9 3.62 6.87 -14.59
C VAL A 9 2.73 6.33 -13.47
N ALA A 10 3.27 6.19 -12.26
CA ALA A 10 2.50 5.70 -11.11
C ALA A 10 1.24 6.55 -10.88
N PHE A 11 1.38 7.89 -10.85
CA PHE A 11 0.26 8.79 -10.65
C PHE A 11 -0.77 8.74 -11.77
N LEU A 12 -0.35 8.72 -13.04
CA LEU A 12 -1.24 8.86 -14.21
C LEU A 12 -1.95 7.56 -14.58
N VAL A 13 -1.32 6.40 -14.40
CA VAL A 13 -1.84 5.08 -14.81
C VAL A 13 -3.28 4.83 -14.32
N PRO A 14 -3.61 5.00 -13.03
CA PRO A 14 -4.99 4.81 -12.55
C PRO A 14 -6.01 5.69 -13.28
N TRP A 15 -5.62 6.91 -13.67
CA TRP A 15 -6.49 7.82 -14.39
C TRP A 15 -6.61 7.42 -15.86
N VAL A 16 -5.49 7.16 -16.52
CA VAL A 16 -5.46 6.78 -17.94
C VAL A 16 -6.29 5.51 -18.16
N VAL A 17 -6.14 4.48 -17.33
CA VAL A 17 -6.94 3.26 -17.45
C VAL A 17 -8.39 3.51 -17.03
N GLY A 18 -8.61 4.29 -15.97
CA GLY A 18 -9.94 4.46 -15.37
C GLY A 18 -10.93 5.31 -16.17
N VAL A 19 -10.47 6.29 -16.97
CA VAL A 19 -11.36 7.17 -17.75
C VAL A 19 -12.23 6.42 -18.74
N PRO A 20 -11.68 5.59 -19.65
CA PRO A 20 -12.50 4.85 -20.60
C PRO A 20 -13.46 3.86 -19.90
N VAL A 21 -13.00 3.22 -18.81
CA VAL A 21 -13.83 2.32 -17.99
C VAL A 21 -15.00 3.08 -17.39
N ALA A 22 -14.76 4.27 -16.81
CA ALA A 22 -15.82 5.12 -16.27
C ALA A 22 -16.80 5.59 -17.36
N TRP A 23 -16.30 5.92 -18.55
CA TRP A 23 -17.13 6.33 -19.69
C TRP A 23 -18.06 5.20 -20.14
N PHE A 24 -17.55 3.97 -20.25
CA PHE A 24 -18.37 2.79 -20.53
C PHE A 24 -19.36 2.48 -19.41
N ALA A 25 -18.94 2.53 -18.14
CA ALA A 25 -19.81 2.35 -16.98
C ALA A 25 -20.97 3.36 -16.94
N ARG A 26 -20.82 4.50 -17.63
CA ARG A 26 -21.84 5.53 -17.81
C ARG A 26 -22.69 5.37 -19.07
N GLY A 27 -22.54 4.25 -19.79
CA GLY A 27 -23.22 4.00 -21.06
C GLY A 27 -22.76 4.94 -22.17
N CYS A 28 -21.45 5.18 -22.26
CA CYS A 28 -20.81 6.05 -23.26
C CYS A 28 -21.27 7.51 -23.23
N ARG A 29 -21.88 7.96 -22.13
CA ARG A 29 -22.28 9.36 -21.91
C ARG A 29 -21.12 10.17 -21.34
N ALA A 30 -21.14 11.48 -21.57
CA ALA A 30 -20.13 12.37 -21.01
C ALA A 30 -20.04 12.23 -19.48
N LEU A 31 -18.82 12.07 -18.98
CA LEU A 31 -18.53 12.06 -17.55
C LEU A 31 -18.92 13.41 -16.95
N ARG A 32 -19.47 13.40 -15.75
CA ARG A 32 -19.68 14.59 -14.91
C ARG A 32 -18.47 14.75 -13.99
N PRO A 33 -18.23 15.96 -13.45
CA PRO A 33 -17.14 16.19 -12.50
C PRO A 33 -17.11 15.23 -11.30
N ALA A 34 -18.28 14.75 -10.84
CA ALA A 34 -18.36 13.79 -9.74
C ALA A 34 -18.00 12.35 -10.14
N ASP A 35 -18.10 11.99 -11.42
CA ASP A 35 -17.76 10.65 -11.91
C ASP A 35 -16.24 10.48 -12.00
N TRP A 36 -15.52 11.56 -12.32
CA TRP A 36 -14.06 11.62 -12.33
C TRP A 36 -13.42 11.25 -10.99
N LEU A 37 -14.13 11.41 -9.87
CA LEU A 37 -13.63 11.01 -8.57
C LEU A 37 -13.52 9.47 -8.41
N TRP A 38 -14.26 8.71 -9.24
CA TRP A 38 -14.22 7.25 -9.25
C TRP A 38 -13.20 6.68 -10.24
N VAL A 39 -12.77 7.49 -11.20
CA VAL A 39 -11.84 7.10 -12.27
C VAL A 39 -10.62 6.35 -11.75
N PRO A 40 -9.82 6.86 -10.79
CA PRO A 40 -8.62 6.14 -10.36
C PRO A 40 -8.93 4.77 -9.73
N PHE A 41 -10.04 4.65 -8.99
CA PHE A 41 -10.45 3.37 -8.40
C PHE A 41 -10.89 2.37 -9.47
N LEU A 42 -11.68 2.83 -10.46
CA LEU A 42 -12.05 2.01 -11.61
C LEU A 42 -10.83 1.58 -12.43
N GLY A 43 -9.83 2.45 -12.57
CA GLY A 43 -8.57 2.14 -13.22
C GLY A 43 -7.80 1.06 -12.48
N LEU A 44 -7.62 1.20 -11.16
CA LEU A 44 -6.96 0.18 -10.34
C LEU A 44 -7.72 -1.15 -10.36
N THR A 45 -9.06 -1.15 -10.28
CA THR A 45 -9.86 -2.37 -10.44
C THR A 45 -9.64 -3.01 -11.81
N ALA A 46 -9.66 -2.22 -12.87
CA ALA A 46 -9.45 -2.69 -14.24
C ALA A 46 -8.02 -3.17 -14.50
N ILE A 47 -7.03 -2.77 -13.70
CA ILE A 47 -5.67 -3.33 -13.71
C ILE A 47 -5.68 -4.65 -12.94
N VAL A 48 -6.10 -4.63 -11.67
CA VAL A 48 -5.96 -5.78 -10.75
C VAL A 48 -6.79 -6.97 -11.21
N CYS A 49 -8.08 -6.81 -11.45
CA CYS A 49 -8.98 -7.94 -11.70
C CYS A 49 -8.56 -8.79 -12.92
N PRO A 50 -8.35 -8.23 -14.12
CA PRO A 50 -7.96 -9.04 -15.27
C PRO A 50 -6.52 -9.52 -15.15
N LEU A 51 -5.57 -8.69 -14.73
CA LEU A 51 -4.15 -9.10 -14.70
C LEU A 51 -3.87 -10.12 -13.61
N GLN A 52 -4.46 -9.99 -12.43
CA GLN A 52 -4.37 -11.01 -11.40
C GLN A 52 -4.95 -12.34 -11.90
N SER A 53 -6.07 -12.30 -12.64
CA SER A 53 -6.66 -13.51 -13.23
C SER A 53 -5.78 -14.12 -14.33
N LEU A 54 -5.18 -13.29 -15.19
CA LEU A 54 -4.27 -13.75 -16.24
C LEU A 54 -2.97 -14.31 -15.66
N CYS A 55 -2.40 -13.67 -14.64
CA CYS A 55 -1.21 -14.18 -13.96
C CYS A 55 -1.52 -15.50 -13.26
N VAL A 56 -2.58 -15.58 -12.44
CA VAL A 56 -2.85 -16.76 -11.60
C VAL A 56 -3.39 -17.94 -12.39
N PHE A 57 -4.34 -17.71 -13.32
CA PHE A 57 -5.05 -18.81 -14.00
C PHE A 57 -4.57 -19.07 -15.42
N ALA A 58 -4.10 -18.03 -16.13
CA ALA A 58 -3.54 -18.20 -17.47
C ALA A 58 -2.00 -18.30 -17.46
N ASP A 59 -1.39 -18.19 -16.28
CA ASP A 59 0.05 -18.35 -16.07
C ASP A 59 0.93 -17.40 -16.91
N LEU A 60 0.44 -16.18 -17.13
CA LEU A 60 1.11 -15.19 -17.96
C LEU A 60 1.83 -14.12 -17.12
N PRO A 61 3.15 -13.93 -17.28
CA PRO A 61 3.89 -12.87 -16.60
C PRO A 61 3.41 -11.46 -16.99
N LEU A 62 3.53 -10.49 -16.07
CA LEU A 62 3.12 -9.11 -16.29
C LEU A 62 3.94 -8.44 -17.41
N ALA A 63 5.22 -8.78 -17.58
CA ALA A 63 6.04 -8.22 -18.65
C ALA A 63 5.45 -8.48 -20.05
N ARG A 64 4.66 -9.54 -20.21
CA ARG A 64 3.97 -9.88 -21.48
C ARG A 64 2.56 -9.31 -21.55
N THR A 65 1.82 -9.31 -20.45
CA THR A 65 0.40 -8.92 -20.44
C THR A 65 0.19 -7.40 -20.37
N VAL A 66 1.09 -6.66 -19.71
CA VAL A 66 0.98 -5.20 -19.55
C VAL A 66 1.05 -4.44 -20.87
N PRO A 67 1.98 -4.73 -21.81
CA PRO A 67 1.99 -4.09 -23.13
C PRO A 67 0.67 -4.30 -23.89
N ALA A 68 0.15 -5.54 -23.91
CA ALA A 68 -1.12 -5.86 -24.53
C ALA A 68 -2.29 -5.10 -23.88
N PHE A 69 -2.31 -5.04 -22.54
CA PHE A 69 -3.27 -4.24 -21.79
C PHE A 69 -3.21 -2.75 -22.16
N GLY A 70 -1.99 -2.23 -22.36
CA GLY A 70 -1.74 -0.86 -22.85
C GLY A 70 -2.34 -0.62 -24.23
N ILE A 71 -2.16 -1.55 -25.18
CA ILE A 71 -2.75 -1.48 -26.53
C ILE A 71 -4.27 -1.46 -26.47
N VAL A 72 -4.88 -2.33 -25.66
CA VAL A 72 -6.34 -2.37 -25.46
C VAL A 72 -6.82 -1.04 -24.87
N THR A 73 -6.16 -0.54 -23.82
CA THR A 73 -6.50 0.74 -23.19
C THR A 73 -6.39 1.90 -24.19
N GLY A 74 -5.32 1.96 -24.98
CA GLY A 74 -5.12 2.98 -26.02
C GLY A 74 -6.18 2.92 -27.13
N THR A 75 -6.56 1.72 -27.56
CA THR A 75 -7.64 1.51 -28.55
C THR A 75 -8.97 2.03 -28.02
N VAL A 76 -9.30 1.71 -26.77
CA VAL A 76 -10.53 2.20 -26.15
C VAL A 76 -10.52 3.72 -26.00
N TRP A 77 -9.37 4.32 -25.67
CA TRP A 77 -9.22 5.78 -25.68
C TRP A 77 -9.49 6.40 -27.05
N ALA A 78 -8.90 5.84 -28.11
CA ALA A 78 -9.12 6.31 -29.47
C ALA A 78 -10.60 6.26 -29.84
N VAL A 79 -11.26 5.13 -29.55
CA VAL A 79 -12.71 4.96 -29.74
C VAL A 79 -13.48 6.03 -28.95
N MET A 80 -13.20 6.21 -27.67
CA MET A 80 -13.85 7.24 -26.83
C MET A 80 -13.68 8.64 -27.44
N MET A 81 -12.49 8.98 -27.95
CA MET A 81 -12.19 10.29 -28.51
C MET A 81 -12.86 10.56 -29.85
N CYS A 82 -13.23 9.51 -30.61
CA CYS A 82 -14.08 9.64 -31.81
C CYS A 82 -15.49 10.15 -31.43
N PHE A 83 -16.02 9.83 -30.24
CA PHE A 83 -17.34 10.28 -29.80
C PHE A 83 -17.31 11.69 -29.18
N ARG A 84 -18.32 12.52 -29.52
CA ARG A 84 -18.51 13.85 -28.90
C ARG A 84 -18.67 13.78 -27.38
N ALA A 85 -19.30 12.71 -26.88
CA ALA A 85 -19.44 12.46 -25.45
C ALA A 85 -18.09 12.25 -24.75
N GLY A 86 -17.18 11.48 -25.37
CA GLY A 86 -15.83 11.25 -24.85
C GLY A 86 -15.00 12.54 -24.79
N ARG A 87 -15.00 13.33 -25.86
CA ARG A 87 -14.33 14.66 -25.85
C ARG A 87 -14.89 15.60 -24.79
N ARG A 88 -16.21 15.57 -24.55
CA ARG A 88 -16.85 16.34 -23.46
C ARG A 88 -16.43 15.82 -22.07
N SER A 89 -16.25 14.51 -21.91
CA SER A 89 -15.76 13.92 -20.65
C SER A 89 -14.43 14.55 -20.24
N VAL A 90 -13.44 14.61 -21.14
CA VAL A 90 -12.10 15.18 -20.85
C VAL A 90 -12.19 16.65 -20.42
N ARG A 91 -13.05 17.44 -21.05
CA ARG A 91 -13.27 18.86 -20.69
C ARG A 91 -13.95 19.06 -19.34
N SER A 92 -14.62 18.03 -18.81
CA SER A 92 -15.31 18.08 -17.50
C SER A 92 -14.43 17.68 -16.32
N LEU A 93 -13.13 17.43 -16.56
CA LEU A 93 -12.16 17.04 -15.55
C LEU A 93 -12.19 18.03 -14.36
N PRO A 94 -12.41 17.57 -13.12
CA PRO A 94 -12.37 18.43 -11.94
C PRO A 94 -10.91 18.74 -11.58
N TRP A 95 -10.26 19.62 -12.35
CA TRP A 95 -8.84 19.96 -12.24
C TRP A 95 -8.42 20.32 -10.81
N ARG A 96 -9.31 20.93 -10.01
CA ARG A 96 -9.04 21.24 -8.60
C ARG A 96 -8.77 20.00 -7.77
N VAL A 97 -9.56 18.94 -7.91
CA VAL A 97 -9.37 17.71 -7.11
C VAL A 97 -8.16 16.93 -7.61
N VAL A 98 -7.93 16.91 -8.92
CA VAL A 98 -6.73 16.30 -9.52
C VAL A 98 -5.47 17.02 -9.02
N ALA A 99 -5.45 18.35 -9.01
CA ALA A 99 -4.34 19.13 -8.50
C ALA A 99 -4.10 18.87 -7.01
N LEU A 100 -5.15 18.78 -6.19
CA LEU A 100 -5.01 18.43 -4.77
C LEU A 100 -4.46 17.02 -4.55
N THR A 101 -4.92 16.06 -5.36
CA THR A 101 -4.41 14.68 -5.37
C THR A 101 -2.92 14.68 -5.68
N LEU A 102 -2.50 15.45 -6.68
CA LEU A 102 -1.09 15.60 -7.07
C LEU A 102 -0.26 16.29 -5.97
N ILE A 103 -0.78 17.35 -5.34
CA ILE A 103 -0.11 18.05 -4.24
C ILE A 103 0.15 17.09 -3.07
N VAL A 104 -0.85 16.29 -2.68
CA VAL A 104 -0.66 15.28 -1.62
C VAL A 104 0.33 14.21 -2.05
N TYR A 105 0.20 13.68 -3.26
CA TYR A 105 1.09 12.66 -3.81
C TYR A 105 2.56 13.12 -3.81
N LEU A 106 2.84 14.32 -4.33
CA LEU A 106 4.18 14.89 -4.38
C LEU A 106 4.68 15.36 -3.01
N GLY A 107 3.78 15.89 -2.16
CA GLY A 107 4.12 16.32 -0.80
C GLY A 107 4.57 15.16 0.08
N GLN A 108 3.81 14.05 0.09
CA GLN A 108 4.21 12.81 0.76
C GLN A 108 5.41 12.14 0.06
N GLY A 109 5.62 12.42 -1.23
CA GLY A 109 6.74 11.94 -2.03
C GLY A 109 7.98 12.82 -1.99
N ALA A 110 8.03 13.89 -1.17
CA ALA A 110 9.11 14.87 -1.21
C ALA A 110 10.49 14.23 -0.97
N GLY A 111 10.58 13.26 -0.05
CA GLY A 111 11.82 12.50 0.18
C GLY A 111 12.31 11.75 -1.07
N VAL A 112 11.39 11.11 -1.81
CA VAL A 112 11.69 10.39 -3.05
C VAL A 112 12.13 11.36 -4.16
N ILE A 113 11.52 12.53 -4.24
CA ILE A 113 11.88 13.57 -5.22
C ILE A 113 13.30 14.09 -4.95
N VAL A 114 13.62 14.35 -3.68
CA VAL A 114 14.93 14.91 -3.28
C VAL A 114 16.06 13.90 -3.45
N ARG A 115 15.85 12.63 -3.06
CA ARG A 115 16.91 11.60 -3.11
C ARG A 115 16.95 10.84 -4.45
N GLY A 116 15.83 10.79 -5.15
CA GLY A 116 15.63 9.93 -6.31
C GLY A 116 15.18 8.51 -5.93
N VAL A 117 14.45 7.86 -6.85
CA VAL A 117 13.89 6.52 -6.60
C VAL A 117 14.94 5.45 -6.32
N GLU A 118 16.10 5.56 -6.95
CA GLU A 118 17.22 4.61 -6.82
C GLU A 118 17.88 4.71 -5.43
N SER A 119 18.00 5.91 -4.87
CA SER A 119 18.65 6.14 -3.57
C SER A 119 17.68 6.10 -2.38
N TYR A 120 16.36 6.07 -2.64
CA TYR A 120 15.34 6.00 -1.59
C TYR A 120 15.03 4.55 -1.15
N ARG A 121 15.69 3.56 -1.76
CA ARG A 121 15.48 2.12 -1.52
C ARG A 121 15.86 1.75 -0.07
N GLY A 122 14.95 1.20 0.72
CA GLY A 122 15.27 0.84 2.12
C GLY A 122 15.46 2.02 3.06
N ASP A 123 15.11 3.23 2.63
CA ASP A 123 15.01 4.35 3.56
C ASP A 123 13.91 4.10 4.59
N LEU A 124 12.84 3.38 4.19
CA LEU A 124 11.60 2.99 4.92
C LEU A 124 11.60 1.54 5.45
N GLN A 125 10.60 1.14 6.26
CA GLN A 125 10.62 -0.15 6.99
C GLN A 125 10.52 -1.40 6.08
N SER A 126 10.69 -2.57 6.72
CA SER A 126 10.92 -3.90 6.14
C SER A 126 9.88 -4.41 5.14
N ASP A 127 8.63 -3.95 5.18
CA ASP A 127 7.59 -4.49 4.29
C ASP A 127 7.82 -4.15 2.81
N GLN A 128 8.74 -3.23 2.50
CA GLN A 128 9.13 -2.93 1.11
C GLN A 128 9.60 -4.20 0.36
N TYR A 129 10.48 -4.99 0.95
CA TYR A 129 11.12 -6.10 0.25
C TYR A 129 10.12 -7.19 -0.18
N PRO A 130 9.24 -7.71 0.70
CA PRO A 130 8.18 -8.64 0.32
C PRO A 130 7.36 -8.19 -0.90
N TYR A 131 6.93 -6.92 -0.94
CA TYR A 131 6.16 -6.41 -2.08
C TYR A 131 7.00 -6.31 -3.35
N VAL A 132 8.24 -5.83 -3.24
CA VAL A 132 9.15 -5.68 -4.38
C VAL A 132 9.46 -7.03 -5.02
N VAL A 133 9.82 -8.05 -4.24
CA VAL A 133 10.17 -9.35 -4.82
C VAL A 133 8.96 -10.07 -5.40
N LEU A 134 7.79 -9.96 -4.77
CA LEU A 134 6.57 -10.55 -5.30
C LEU A 134 6.13 -9.84 -6.58
N ALA A 135 6.22 -8.51 -6.63
CA ALA A 135 5.94 -7.76 -7.86
C ALA A 135 6.94 -8.11 -8.98
N GLN A 136 8.24 -8.21 -8.68
CA GLN A 136 9.25 -8.61 -9.65
C GLN A 136 9.03 -10.05 -10.14
N PHE A 137 8.71 -10.98 -9.25
CA PHE A 137 8.32 -12.34 -9.61
C PHE A 137 7.14 -12.36 -10.59
N LEU A 138 6.07 -11.63 -10.29
CA LEU A 138 4.90 -11.53 -11.19
C LEU A 138 5.23 -10.88 -12.54
N MET A 139 6.27 -10.04 -12.61
CA MET A 139 6.75 -9.45 -13.86
C MET A 139 7.45 -10.47 -14.73
N ASP A 140 8.36 -11.23 -14.15
CA ASP A 140 9.35 -12.01 -14.88
C ASP A 140 8.90 -13.46 -15.08
N GLU A 141 8.15 -14.02 -14.12
CA GLU A 141 7.89 -15.44 -14.00
C GLU A 141 6.40 -15.80 -14.15
N PRO A 142 6.11 -17.01 -14.68
CA PRO A 142 4.79 -17.59 -14.59
C PRO A 142 4.37 -17.82 -13.12
N PHE A 143 3.08 -17.70 -12.83
CA PHE A 143 2.56 -17.96 -11.49
C PHE A 143 2.61 -19.45 -11.12
N SER A 144 2.75 -20.36 -12.08
CA SER A 144 2.90 -21.80 -11.86
C SER A 144 4.27 -22.18 -11.32
N THR A 145 5.29 -21.31 -11.44
CA THR A 145 6.62 -21.52 -10.88
C THR A 145 6.52 -21.86 -9.40
N ASP A 146 7.10 -22.98 -9.00
CA ASP A 146 6.96 -23.54 -7.65
C ASP A 146 8.33 -23.97 -7.08
N ARG A 147 8.32 -24.55 -5.87
CA ARG A 147 9.52 -24.96 -5.13
C ARG A 147 10.48 -25.85 -5.92
N PRO A 148 10.04 -26.80 -6.79
CA PRO A 148 10.96 -27.57 -7.61
C PRO A 148 11.80 -26.72 -8.58
N ASP A 149 11.29 -25.55 -8.99
CA ASP A 149 11.97 -24.63 -9.90
C ASP A 149 13.01 -23.75 -9.19
N LEU A 150 13.08 -23.82 -7.85
CA LEU A 150 13.98 -22.99 -7.05
C LEU A 150 15.43 -23.09 -7.48
N SER A 151 15.88 -24.28 -7.92
CA SER A 151 17.22 -24.62 -8.44
C SER A 151 18.29 -23.52 -8.22
N ASP A 152 19.02 -23.07 -9.24
CA ASP A 152 19.99 -21.97 -9.10
C ASP A 152 19.32 -20.58 -9.03
N ARG A 153 18.14 -20.45 -8.42
CA ARG A 153 17.30 -19.23 -8.39
C ARG A 153 16.84 -18.90 -6.97
N ALA A 154 17.79 -18.86 -6.02
CA ALA A 154 17.50 -18.62 -4.60
C ALA A 154 16.68 -17.34 -4.30
N TRP A 155 16.68 -16.34 -5.20
CA TRP A 155 15.86 -15.15 -5.08
C TRP A 155 14.34 -15.42 -5.14
N LEU A 156 13.93 -16.59 -5.65
CA LEU A 156 12.53 -17.01 -5.73
C LEU A 156 11.94 -17.48 -4.40
N VAL A 157 12.74 -17.80 -3.37
CA VAL A 157 12.20 -18.40 -2.14
C VAL A 157 11.12 -17.53 -1.49
N LEU A 158 11.42 -16.26 -1.24
CA LEU A 158 10.47 -15.36 -0.60
C LEU A 158 9.20 -15.14 -1.43
N PRO A 159 9.24 -14.79 -2.74
CA PRO A 159 8.01 -14.60 -3.49
C PRO A 159 7.16 -15.87 -3.56
N LEU A 160 7.75 -17.07 -3.62
CA LEU A 160 6.98 -18.33 -3.60
C LEU A 160 6.17 -18.52 -2.32
N ASP A 161 6.72 -18.16 -1.16
CA ASP A 161 5.98 -18.22 0.11
C ASP A 161 4.92 -17.13 0.25
N LEU A 162 5.09 -16.02 -0.48
CA LEU A 162 4.14 -14.90 -0.50
C LEU A 162 3.02 -15.08 -1.54
N LYS A 163 3.17 -15.95 -2.56
CA LYS A 163 2.14 -16.22 -3.59
C LYS A 163 0.73 -16.48 -3.02
N PRO A 164 0.57 -17.22 -1.91
CA PRO A 164 -0.75 -17.48 -1.33
C PRO A 164 -1.37 -16.27 -0.63
N ASP A 165 -0.64 -15.17 -0.46
CA ASP A 165 -1.06 -14.00 0.30
C ASP A 165 -1.14 -12.75 -0.58
N ARG A 166 -2.24 -11.99 -0.43
CA ARG A 166 -2.46 -10.63 -0.96
C ARG A 166 -1.67 -10.34 -2.24
N ILE A 167 -2.11 -10.80 -3.40
CA ILE A 167 -1.33 -10.57 -4.63
C ILE A 167 -1.76 -9.29 -5.38
N GLY A 168 -2.95 -8.74 -5.10
CA GLY A 168 -3.51 -7.64 -5.88
C GLY A 168 -2.68 -6.36 -5.85
N GLN A 169 -2.11 -5.99 -4.70
CA GLN A 169 -1.23 -4.81 -4.59
C GLN A 169 0.11 -5.02 -5.31
N SER A 170 0.64 -6.25 -5.32
CA SER A 170 1.86 -6.59 -6.06
C SER A 170 1.62 -6.62 -7.57
N VAL A 171 0.39 -6.96 -8.01
CA VAL A 171 -0.03 -6.80 -9.41
C VAL A 171 -0.08 -5.32 -9.81
N VAL A 172 -0.65 -4.44 -8.99
CA VAL A 172 -0.62 -2.97 -9.25
C VAL A 172 0.82 -2.48 -9.37
N HIS A 173 1.67 -2.90 -8.43
CA HIS A 173 3.07 -2.49 -8.40
C HIS A 173 3.86 -3.00 -9.61
N GLY A 174 3.75 -4.29 -9.94
CA GLY A 174 4.34 -4.88 -11.13
C GLY A 174 3.84 -4.24 -12.43
N PHE A 175 2.54 -3.90 -12.50
CA PHE A 175 1.98 -3.17 -13.64
C PHE A 175 2.69 -1.82 -13.84
N ILE A 176 2.83 -1.03 -12.76
CA ILE A 176 3.47 0.29 -12.81
C ILE A 176 4.95 0.14 -13.16
N ALA A 177 5.64 -0.87 -12.64
CA ALA A 177 7.04 -1.17 -12.98
C ALA A 177 7.21 -1.41 -14.48
N VAL A 178 6.42 -2.32 -15.07
CA VAL A 178 6.47 -2.62 -16.50
C VAL A 178 6.06 -1.40 -17.33
N ALA A 179 5.00 -0.69 -16.95
CA ALA A 179 4.57 0.52 -17.66
C ALA A 179 5.62 1.63 -17.62
N ALA A 180 6.42 1.72 -16.55
CA ALA A 180 7.51 2.66 -16.44
C ALA A 180 8.78 2.21 -17.17
N GLY A 181 8.90 0.92 -17.54
CA GLY A 181 10.13 0.34 -18.07
C GLY A 181 11.23 0.21 -17.02
N HIS A 182 10.85 0.03 -15.75
CA HIS A 182 11.76 -0.07 -14.61
C HIS A 182 11.52 -1.38 -13.83
N ASN A 183 12.45 -1.74 -12.96
CA ASN A 183 12.27 -2.85 -12.03
C ASN A 183 11.22 -2.48 -10.94
N ALA A 184 10.73 -3.50 -10.23
CA ALA A 184 9.77 -3.28 -9.15
C ALA A 184 10.35 -2.40 -8.04
N LEU A 185 11.64 -2.52 -7.72
CA LEU A 185 12.26 -1.77 -6.63
C LEU A 185 12.17 -0.24 -6.83
N ASP A 186 12.42 0.24 -8.04
CA ASP A 186 12.41 1.67 -8.39
C ASP A 186 11.01 2.29 -8.41
N THR A 187 9.99 1.47 -8.58
CA THR A 187 8.59 1.93 -8.67
C THR A 187 7.79 1.68 -7.40
N PHE A 188 8.39 1.08 -6.37
CA PHE A 188 7.72 0.77 -5.11
C PHE A 188 7.15 2.02 -4.43
N PHE A 189 7.99 3.01 -4.13
CA PHE A 189 7.53 4.23 -3.47
C PHE A 189 6.57 5.06 -4.34
N PRO A 190 6.84 5.28 -5.64
CA PRO A 190 5.85 5.88 -6.53
C PRO A 190 4.48 5.21 -6.47
N THR A 191 4.44 3.88 -6.37
CA THR A 191 3.19 3.12 -6.22
C THR A 191 2.59 3.28 -4.83
N LEU A 192 3.37 3.21 -3.77
CA LEU A 192 2.94 3.38 -2.38
C LEU A 192 2.28 4.75 -2.13
N LEU A 193 2.82 5.80 -2.76
CA LEU A 193 2.30 7.17 -2.69
C LEU A 193 0.91 7.31 -3.32
N LEU A 194 0.43 6.34 -4.11
CA LEU A 194 -0.95 6.34 -4.58
C LEU A 194 -1.94 6.29 -3.43
N GLY A 195 -1.63 5.63 -2.31
CA GLY A 195 -2.50 5.62 -1.15
C GLY A 195 -2.86 7.02 -0.63
N PRO A 196 -1.90 7.83 -0.15
CA PRO A 196 -2.20 9.20 0.27
C PRO A 196 -2.82 10.06 -0.85
N GLY A 197 -2.33 9.94 -2.08
CA GLY A 197 -2.90 10.69 -3.22
C GLY A 197 -4.38 10.36 -3.45
N LEU A 198 -4.73 9.08 -3.56
CA LEU A 198 -6.10 8.59 -3.81
C LEU A 198 -7.03 8.75 -2.60
N MET A 199 -6.48 9.02 -1.41
CA MET A 199 -7.29 9.39 -0.26
C MET A 199 -8.07 10.68 -0.50
N VAL A 200 -7.52 11.62 -1.28
CA VAL A 200 -8.16 12.90 -1.61
C VAL A 200 -9.51 12.69 -2.32
N PRO A 201 -9.61 12.01 -3.49
CA PRO A 201 -10.89 11.75 -4.12
C PRO A 201 -11.82 10.87 -3.27
N ALA A 202 -11.29 9.88 -2.53
CA ALA A 202 -12.11 9.03 -1.64
C ALA A 202 -12.82 9.84 -0.55
N VAL A 203 -12.08 10.67 0.18
CA VAL A 203 -12.63 11.51 1.25
C VAL A 203 -13.48 12.65 0.67
N PHE A 204 -13.14 13.17 -0.51
CA PHE A 204 -14.02 14.12 -1.19
C PHE A 204 -15.39 13.50 -1.49
N LEU A 205 -15.42 12.27 -2.01
CA LEU A 205 -16.66 11.51 -2.22
C LEU A 205 -17.41 11.33 -0.90
N LEU A 206 -16.75 10.87 0.16
CA LEU A 206 -17.38 10.64 1.46
C LEU A 206 -17.93 11.93 2.09
N GLY A 207 -17.17 13.02 2.08
CA GLY A 207 -17.57 14.32 2.62
C GLY A 207 -18.83 14.86 1.96
N THR A 208 -18.99 14.67 0.64
CA THR A 208 -20.24 15.04 -0.06
C THR A 208 -21.43 14.20 0.40
N GLN A 209 -21.24 12.91 0.69
CA GLN A 209 -22.30 12.04 1.22
C GLN A 209 -22.71 12.42 2.64
N CYS A 210 -21.75 12.86 3.46
CA CYS A 210 -21.98 13.42 4.80
C CYS A 210 -22.64 14.81 4.78
N GLY A 211 -22.81 15.42 3.60
CA GLY A 211 -23.45 16.73 3.43
C GLY A 211 -22.58 17.88 3.92
N LEU A 212 -21.26 17.73 3.85
CA LEU A 212 -20.31 18.82 4.04
C LEU A 212 -20.41 19.82 2.88
N SER A 213 -20.07 21.08 3.15
CA SER A 213 -19.94 22.07 2.07
C SER A 213 -18.72 21.74 1.20
N ARG A 214 -18.65 22.31 -0.01
CA ARG A 214 -17.50 22.13 -0.90
C ARG A 214 -16.20 22.56 -0.22
N PHE A 215 -16.22 23.65 0.55
CA PHE A 215 -15.06 24.12 1.32
C PHE A 215 -14.58 23.05 2.30
N TRP A 216 -15.44 22.56 3.19
CA TRP A 216 -15.08 21.55 4.20
C TRP A 216 -14.68 20.21 3.58
N THR A 217 -15.32 19.83 2.47
CA THR A 217 -14.98 18.60 1.75
C THR A 217 -13.57 18.68 1.17
N THR A 218 -13.21 19.81 0.55
CA THR A 218 -11.86 20.04 0.01
C THR A 218 -10.80 19.96 1.10
N TRP A 219 -11.00 20.65 2.23
CA TRP A 219 -10.02 20.67 3.31
C TRP A 219 -9.94 19.34 4.05
N ALA A 220 -11.05 18.64 4.25
CA ALA A 220 -11.05 17.29 4.81
C ALA A 220 -10.29 16.31 3.91
N ALA A 221 -10.48 16.40 2.58
CA ALA A 221 -9.77 15.56 1.63
C ALA A 221 -8.25 15.80 1.66
N LEU A 222 -7.83 17.06 1.69
CA LEU A 222 -6.41 17.41 1.82
C LEU A 222 -5.83 16.95 3.16
N ALA A 223 -6.53 17.21 4.27
CA ALA A 223 -6.12 16.80 5.60
C ALA A 223 -6.02 15.28 5.76
N ALA A 224 -6.93 14.53 5.14
CA ALA A 224 -6.91 13.07 5.22
C ALA A 224 -5.74 12.46 4.45
N GLY A 225 -5.40 13.01 3.28
CA GLY A 225 -4.22 12.57 2.53
C GLY A 225 -2.89 12.96 3.19
N LEU A 226 -2.88 13.98 4.04
CA LEU A 226 -1.73 14.43 4.84
C LEU A 226 -1.81 13.98 6.31
N ALA A 227 -2.73 13.08 6.65
CA ALA A 227 -2.93 12.68 8.02
C ALA A 227 -1.72 11.85 8.50
N PRO A 228 -1.23 12.02 9.74
CA PRO A 228 -0.09 11.27 10.26
C PRO A 228 -0.30 9.75 10.20
N GLY A 229 -1.54 9.28 10.37
CA GLY A 229 -1.87 7.86 10.22
C GLY A 229 -1.58 7.33 8.81
N VAL A 230 -1.82 8.13 7.77
CA VAL A 230 -1.51 7.76 6.38
C VAL A 230 -0.01 7.80 6.13
N GLU A 231 0.69 8.79 6.68
CA GLU A 231 2.16 8.84 6.63
C GLU A 231 2.81 7.65 7.34
N VAL A 232 2.25 7.20 8.47
CA VAL A 232 2.72 5.99 9.15
C VAL A 232 2.61 4.78 8.22
N LEU A 233 1.51 4.63 7.48
CA LEU A 233 1.38 3.54 6.50
C LEU A 233 2.46 3.61 5.40
N VAL A 234 2.78 4.82 4.93
CA VAL A 234 3.86 5.03 3.96
C VAL A 234 5.22 4.70 4.58
N SER A 235 5.53 5.24 5.76
CA SER A 235 6.80 5.03 6.48
C SER A 235 7.04 3.57 6.87
N LEU A 236 5.95 2.83 7.13
CA LEU A 236 5.98 1.40 7.39
C LEU A 236 5.98 0.54 6.12
N CYS A 237 5.94 1.14 4.93
CA CYS A 237 5.88 0.44 3.64
C CYS A 237 4.64 -0.45 3.48
N PHE A 238 3.52 -0.15 4.16
CA PHE A 238 2.30 -0.97 4.10
C PHE A 238 1.48 -0.68 2.84
N LEU A 239 1.98 -1.14 1.69
CA LEU A 239 1.36 -0.91 0.38
C LEU A 239 -0.08 -1.43 0.30
N SER A 240 -0.33 -2.68 0.71
CA SER A 240 -1.68 -3.27 0.70
C SER A 240 -2.66 -2.46 1.56
N HIS A 241 -2.20 -2.02 2.73
CA HIS A 241 -2.97 -1.25 3.69
C HIS A 241 -3.31 0.13 3.14
N SER A 242 -2.30 0.84 2.63
CA SER A 242 -2.46 2.19 2.09
C SER A 242 -3.46 2.23 0.93
N LEU A 243 -3.40 1.26 0.01
CA LEU A 243 -4.37 1.13 -1.08
C LEU A 243 -5.74 0.64 -0.58
N GLY A 244 -5.76 -0.35 0.32
CA GLY A 244 -6.98 -0.90 0.91
C GLY A 244 -7.83 0.13 1.64
N ASP A 245 -7.20 1.02 2.40
CA ASP A 245 -7.88 2.11 3.14
C ASP A 245 -8.57 3.08 2.17
N THR A 246 -7.88 3.50 1.10
CA THR A 246 -8.48 4.39 0.09
C THR A 246 -9.69 3.74 -0.57
N ALA A 247 -9.59 2.45 -0.91
CA ALA A 247 -10.68 1.68 -1.49
C ALA A 247 -11.85 1.53 -0.51
N LEU A 248 -11.58 1.34 0.79
CA LEU A 248 -12.60 1.24 1.83
C LEU A 248 -13.38 2.55 2.01
N VAL A 249 -12.68 3.69 2.05
CA VAL A 249 -13.31 5.01 2.15
C VAL A 249 -14.15 5.32 0.91
N ALA A 250 -13.63 5.02 -0.29
CA ALA A 250 -14.37 5.17 -1.53
C ALA A 250 -15.60 4.24 -1.57
N PHE A 251 -15.45 2.98 -1.16
CA PHE A 251 -16.56 2.03 -1.05
C PHE A 251 -17.66 2.52 -0.12
N LEU A 252 -17.30 3.00 1.08
CA LEU A 252 -18.24 3.58 2.03
C LEU A 252 -19.06 4.71 1.39
N ALA A 253 -18.41 5.64 0.68
CA ALA A 253 -19.09 6.71 -0.03
C ALA A 253 -20.05 6.18 -1.12
N SER A 254 -19.64 5.13 -1.82
CA SER A 254 -20.42 4.47 -2.87
C SER A 254 -21.68 3.82 -2.33
N VAL A 255 -21.57 3.02 -1.26
CA VAL A 255 -22.72 2.32 -0.66
C VAL A 255 -23.70 3.30 -0.02
N ILE A 256 -23.21 4.36 0.64
CA ILE A 256 -24.09 5.43 1.14
C ILE A 256 -24.89 6.05 0.00
N ARG A 257 -24.22 6.41 -1.11
CA ARG A 257 -24.90 7.01 -2.27
C ARG A 257 -25.92 6.05 -2.88
N LEU A 258 -25.56 4.78 -3.00
CA LEU A 258 -26.40 3.73 -3.56
C LEU A 258 -27.65 3.48 -2.72
N ALA A 259 -27.51 3.44 -1.40
CA ALA A 259 -28.63 3.29 -0.47
C ALA A 259 -29.56 4.52 -0.43
N ARG A 260 -29.06 5.73 -0.76
CA ARG A 260 -29.88 6.97 -0.78
C ARG A 260 -30.57 7.23 -2.11
N ALA A 261 -29.82 7.13 -3.20
CA ALA A 261 -30.22 7.62 -4.51
C ALA A 261 -30.16 6.53 -5.59
N GLY A 262 -29.50 5.41 -5.31
CA GLY A 262 -29.28 4.38 -6.32
C GLY A 262 -28.32 4.81 -7.43
N GLY A 263 -28.59 4.30 -8.64
CA GLY A 263 -27.87 4.60 -9.87
C GLY A 263 -26.86 3.52 -10.23
N SER A 264 -26.84 3.15 -11.53
CA SER A 264 -25.93 2.14 -12.07
C SER A 264 -24.46 2.52 -11.88
N PHE A 265 -24.09 3.78 -12.11
CA PHE A 265 -22.71 4.22 -11.94
C PHE A 265 -22.23 4.12 -10.47
N SER A 266 -23.09 4.41 -9.50
CA SER A 266 -22.77 4.22 -8.07
C SER A 266 -22.61 2.74 -7.73
N LEU A 267 -23.39 1.86 -8.36
CA LEU A 267 -23.27 0.41 -8.20
C LEU A 267 -21.93 -0.09 -8.76
N VAL A 268 -21.56 0.34 -9.97
CA VAL A 268 -20.26 0.00 -10.57
C VAL A 268 -19.12 0.51 -9.69
N GLY A 269 -19.20 1.74 -9.17
CA GLY A 269 -18.24 2.28 -8.20
C GLY A 269 -18.12 1.40 -6.96
N ALA A 270 -19.25 1.00 -6.35
CA ALA A 270 -19.27 0.14 -5.18
C ALA A 270 -18.63 -1.23 -5.46
N MET A 271 -19.05 -1.91 -6.53
CA MET A 271 -18.49 -3.18 -6.98
C MET A 271 -16.98 -3.08 -7.21
N ALA A 272 -16.53 -2.04 -7.92
CA ALA A 272 -15.13 -1.82 -8.24
C ALA A 272 -14.28 -1.62 -6.99
N THR A 273 -14.70 -0.75 -6.07
CA THR A 273 -13.97 -0.51 -4.82
C THR A 273 -14.01 -1.71 -3.86
N PHE A 274 -15.09 -2.50 -3.89
CA PHE A 274 -15.23 -3.71 -3.08
C PHE A 274 -14.25 -4.79 -3.56
N VAL A 275 -14.31 -5.15 -4.85
CA VAL A 275 -13.39 -6.16 -5.40
C VAL A 275 -11.95 -5.68 -5.32
N LEU A 276 -11.67 -4.40 -5.59
CA LEU A 276 -10.32 -3.83 -5.44
C LEU A 276 -9.81 -4.02 -4.02
N GLY A 277 -10.57 -3.59 -3.02
CA GLY A 277 -10.21 -3.72 -1.60
C GLY A 277 -9.93 -5.16 -1.20
N CYS A 278 -10.82 -6.08 -1.56
CA CYS A 278 -10.66 -7.51 -1.30
C CYS A 278 -9.45 -8.11 -2.05
N SER A 279 -9.03 -7.53 -3.18
CA SER A 279 -7.90 -8.03 -3.97
C SER A 279 -6.55 -7.52 -3.46
N VAL A 280 -6.47 -6.24 -3.09
CA VAL A 280 -5.24 -5.61 -2.61
C VAL A 280 -4.98 -5.87 -1.13
N TYR A 281 -6.05 -6.13 -0.36
CA TYR A 281 -5.94 -6.45 1.06
C TYR A 281 -7.08 -7.35 1.52
N THR A 282 -6.93 -8.65 1.29
CA THR A 282 -7.94 -9.69 1.57
C THR A 282 -8.49 -9.65 3.01
N GLU A 283 -7.67 -9.27 3.99
CA GLU A 283 -8.00 -9.14 5.41
C GLU A 283 -9.01 -8.03 5.68
N PHE A 284 -9.19 -7.08 4.75
CA PHE A 284 -10.20 -6.05 4.88
C PHE A 284 -11.59 -6.51 4.46
N ALA A 285 -11.73 -7.68 3.81
CA ALA A 285 -13.05 -8.17 3.36
C ALA A 285 -14.13 -8.10 4.47
N PRO A 286 -13.88 -8.46 5.74
CA PRO A 286 -14.85 -8.28 6.82
C PRO A 286 -15.24 -6.82 7.08
N LEU A 287 -14.31 -5.86 6.93
CA LEU A 287 -14.61 -4.42 7.06
C LEU A 287 -15.53 -3.95 5.92
N PHE A 288 -15.23 -4.34 4.68
CA PHE A 288 -16.09 -4.03 3.54
C PHE A 288 -17.50 -4.61 3.70
N VAL A 289 -17.61 -5.88 4.11
CA VAL A 289 -18.89 -6.54 4.36
C VAL A 289 -19.64 -5.86 5.51
N GLY A 290 -18.97 -5.57 6.62
CA GLY A 290 -19.57 -4.94 7.79
C GLY A 290 -20.12 -3.54 7.49
N VAL A 291 -19.33 -2.70 6.83
CA VAL A 291 -19.74 -1.35 6.43
C VAL A 291 -20.85 -1.37 5.38
N GLY A 292 -20.71 -2.23 4.37
CA GLY A 292 -21.72 -2.41 3.33
C GLY A 292 -23.05 -2.86 3.93
N GLY A 293 -23.00 -3.87 4.80
CA GLY A 293 -24.15 -4.39 5.54
C GLY A 293 -24.81 -3.33 6.41
N ALA A 294 -24.03 -2.57 7.19
CA ALA A 294 -24.55 -1.50 8.04
C ALA A 294 -25.25 -0.39 7.23
N ALA A 295 -24.66 0.03 6.10
CA ALA A 295 -25.25 1.03 5.23
C ALA A 295 -26.53 0.52 4.54
N LEU A 296 -26.53 -0.71 4.03
CA LEU A 296 -27.72 -1.29 3.39
C LEU A 296 -28.84 -1.52 4.41
N ALA A 297 -28.54 -2.06 5.59
CA ALA A 297 -29.50 -2.26 6.66
C ALA A 297 -30.12 -0.93 7.12
N ALA A 298 -29.30 0.10 7.32
CA ALA A 298 -29.80 1.45 7.63
C ALA A 298 -30.68 2.02 6.50
N GLY A 299 -30.35 1.74 5.23
CA GLY A 299 -31.18 2.09 4.08
C GLY A 299 -32.56 1.40 4.10
N VAL A 300 -32.60 0.11 4.44
CA VAL A 300 -33.83 -0.70 4.51
C VAL A 300 -34.70 -0.27 5.68
N VAL A 301 -34.16 -0.22 6.89
CA VAL A 301 -34.88 0.18 8.12
C VAL A 301 -35.50 1.57 7.99
N ARG A 302 -34.91 2.44 7.16
CA ARG A 302 -35.39 3.81 6.92
C ARG A 302 -36.33 3.96 5.73
N GLY A 303 -36.63 2.87 5.01
CA GLY A 303 -37.49 2.89 3.83
C GLY A 303 -36.87 3.60 2.62
N HIS A 304 -35.57 3.89 2.63
CA HIS A 304 -34.85 4.43 1.47
C HIS A 304 -34.50 3.35 0.45
N LEU A 305 -34.42 2.10 0.90
CA LEU A 305 -34.07 0.94 0.10
C LEU A 305 -35.08 -0.18 0.34
N ARG A 306 -35.67 -0.72 -0.73
CA ARG A 306 -36.52 -1.93 -0.62
C ARG A 306 -35.64 -3.14 -0.32
N LEU A 307 -36.11 -4.09 0.48
CA LEU A 307 -35.37 -5.29 0.85
C LEU A 307 -34.89 -6.08 -0.39
N LEU A 308 -35.76 -6.27 -1.38
CA LEU A 308 -35.40 -6.91 -2.66
C LEU A 308 -34.25 -6.19 -3.37
N ARG A 309 -34.24 -4.86 -3.33
CA ARG A 309 -33.15 -4.07 -3.91
C ARG A 309 -31.87 -4.25 -3.11
N ALA A 310 -31.94 -4.24 -1.78
CA ALA A 310 -30.79 -4.51 -0.92
C ALA A 310 -30.19 -5.90 -1.20
N ALA A 311 -31.03 -6.93 -1.34
CA ALA A 311 -30.60 -8.27 -1.72
C ALA A 311 -29.91 -8.29 -3.10
N GLY A 312 -30.49 -7.59 -4.09
CA GLY A 312 -29.86 -7.42 -5.41
C GLY A 312 -28.51 -6.69 -5.35
N LEU A 313 -28.34 -5.73 -4.44
CA LEU A 313 -27.07 -5.05 -4.22
C LEU A 313 -26.02 -5.97 -3.59
N VAL A 314 -26.42 -6.75 -2.58
CA VAL A 314 -25.55 -7.78 -1.99
C VAL A 314 -25.14 -8.80 -3.04
N ALA A 315 -26.09 -9.29 -3.85
CA ALA A 315 -25.80 -10.20 -4.95
C ALA A 315 -24.82 -9.59 -5.95
N ALA A 316 -24.99 -8.31 -6.32
CA ALA A 316 -24.05 -7.62 -7.21
C ALA A 316 -22.64 -7.50 -6.61
N LEU A 317 -22.52 -7.21 -5.31
CA LEU A 317 -21.22 -7.18 -4.63
C LEU A 317 -20.56 -8.57 -4.58
N VAL A 318 -21.32 -9.62 -4.26
CA VAL A 318 -20.84 -11.01 -4.29
C VAL A 318 -20.41 -11.39 -5.71
N LEU A 319 -21.22 -11.10 -6.72
CA LEU A 319 -20.90 -11.36 -8.13
C LEU A 319 -19.64 -10.60 -8.56
N SER A 320 -19.38 -9.41 -8.02
CA SER A 320 -18.15 -8.66 -8.32
C SER A 320 -16.88 -9.37 -7.86
N LEU A 321 -16.94 -10.24 -6.84
CA LEU A 321 -15.80 -11.09 -6.48
C LEU A 321 -15.49 -12.13 -7.57
N GLY A 322 -16.49 -12.54 -8.35
CA GLY A 322 -16.30 -13.39 -9.53
C GLY A 322 -15.49 -12.71 -10.65
N LEU A 323 -15.33 -11.38 -10.61
CA LEU A 323 -14.42 -10.66 -11.52
C LEU A 323 -12.94 -10.88 -11.16
N ASN A 324 -12.65 -11.41 -9.96
CA ASN A 324 -11.32 -11.76 -9.52
C ASN A 324 -11.34 -13.05 -8.67
N PRO A 325 -11.43 -14.23 -9.31
CA PRO A 325 -11.48 -15.51 -8.59
C PRO A 325 -10.26 -15.75 -7.69
N ALA A 326 -9.10 -15.17 -8.02
CA ALA A 326 -7.91 -15.26 -7.17
C ALA A 326 -8.10 -14.54 -5.82
N ALA A 327 -8.85 -13.43 -5.78
CA ALA A 327 -9.19 -12.75 -4.52
C ALA A 327 -10.09 -13.62 -3.62
N VAL A 328 -10.97 -14.44 -4.20
CA VAL A 328 -11.83 -15.39 -3.45
C VAL A 328 -10.97 -16.48 -2.80
N ILE A 329 -10.03 -17.05 -3.54
CA ILE A 329 -9.07 -18.05 -3.02
C ILE A 329 -8.23 -17.44 -1.89
N GLY A 330 -7.71 -16.22 -2.09
CA GLY A 330 -6.95 -15.50 -1.06
C GLY A 330 -7.78 -15.24 0.20
N ALA A 331 -9.04 -14.82 0.05
CA ALA A 331 -9.95 -14.61 1.19
C ALA A 331 -10.24 -15.91 1.96
N GLN A 332 -10.38 -17.05 1.27
CA GLN A 332 -10.48 -18.36 1.92
C GLN A 332 -9.21 -18.71 2.71
N GLY A 333 -8.03 -18.47 2.12
CA GLY A 333 -6.75 -18.68 2.80
C GLY A 333 -6.61 -17.82 4.07
N VAL A 334 -6.97 -16.53 4.00
CA VAL A 334 -7.01 -15.63 5.17
C VAL A 334 -7.97 -16.16 6.23
N TRP A 335 -9.17 -16.60 5.84
CA TRP A 335 -10.15 -17.15 6.76
C TRP A 335 -9.61 -18.38 7.49
N GLN A 336 -9.03 -19.33 6.75
CA GLN A 336 -8.44 -20.55 7.30
C GLN A 336 -7.29 -20.23 8.29
N ARG A 337 -6.40 -19.30 7.93
CA ARG A 337 -5.33 -18.82 8.82
C ARG A 337 -5.89 -18.15 10.08
N GLY A 338 -6.94 -17.34 9.94
CA GLY A 338 -7.60 -16.67 11.06
C GLY A 338 -8.22 -17.67 12.05
N THR A 339 -8.82 -18.75 11.56
CA THR A 339 -9.38 -19.81 12.40
C THR A 339 -8.30 -20.70 13.05
N GLY A 340 -7.18 -20.93 12.38
CA GLY A 340 -6.07 -21.76 12.90
C GLY A 340 -5.11 -21.02 13.84
N ALA A 341 -4.82 -19.74 13.58
CA ALA A 341 -3.87 -18.93 14.36
C ALA A 341 -4.43 -18.42 15.70
N GLY A 342 -5.73 -18.61 15.95
CA GLY A 342 -6.39 -18.19 17.19
C GLY A 342 -5.80 -18.79 18.47
N ALA A 343 -5.06 -19.90 18.39
CA ALA A 343 -4.42 -20.57 19.52
C ALA A 343 -2.92 -20.23 19.70
N THR A 344 -2.22 -19.77 18.65
CA THR A 344 -0.75 -19.57 18.67
C THR A 344 -0.31 -18.10 18.72
N MET A 345 -1.15 -17.15 18.27
CA MET A 345 -0.81 -15.71 18.35
C MET A 345 -0.91 -15.11 19.76
N THR A 346 -1.44 -15.84 20.73
CA THR A 346 -1.66 -15.39 22.11
C THR A 346 -0.39 -15.38 22.98
N THR A 347 0.70 -16.03 22.55
CA THR A 347 1.86 -16.29 23.45
C THR A 347 3.14 -15.53 23.11
N GLY A 348 3.23 -14.85 21.96
CA GLY A 348 4.52 -14.36 21.45
C GLY A 348 4.89 -12.90 21.74
N HIS A 349 3.93 -12.01 22.00
CA HIS A 349 4.20 -10.56 22.11
C HIS A 349 3.55 -9.97 23.36
N ARG A 350 4.36 -9.77 24.43
CA ARG A 350 3.96 -9.00 25.61
C ARG A 350 3.67 -7.55 25.20
N THR A 351 2.40 -7.21 25.04
CA THR A 351 1.92 -5.89 24.67
C THR A 351 1.78 -4.98 25.89
N SER A 352 2.78 -4.15 26.16
CA SER A 352 2.64 -2.97 27.03
C SER A 352 2.23 -1.76 26.21
N VAL A 353 1.01 -1.75 25.63
CA VAL A 353 0.51 -0.51 25.04
C VAL A 353 -1.01 -0.43 25.10
N TRP A 354 -1.51 0.42 25.99
CA TRP A 354 -2.91 0.85 25.97
C TRP A 354 -3.03 2.35 25.78
N VAL A 355 -3.91 2.69 24.82
CA VAL A 355 -4.49 4.01 24.50
C VAL A 355 -3.52 5.07 23.99
N SER A 356 -2.23 4.96 24.32
CA SER A 356 -1.17 5.75 23.71
C SER A 356 -0.61 5.15 22.40
N ALA A 357 -1.00 3.95 21.98
CA ALA A 357 -0.30 3.30 20.86
C ALA A 357 -0.54 3.97 19.49
N VAL A 358 -1.79 4.34 19.21
CA VAL A 358 -2.22 4.47 17.80
C VAL A 358 -2.38 5.90 17.33
N TRP A 359 -2.44 6.83 18.27
CA TRP A 359 -2.15 8.21 17.97
C TRP A 359 -0.90 8.74 18.69
N LEU A 360 -0.38 8.04 19.73
CA LEU A 360 0.68 8.56 20.61
C LEU A 360 2.01 7.79 20.62
N ASN A 361 2.17 6.61 20.00
CA ASN A 361 3.42 5.86 20.09
C ASN A 361 4.32 6.11 18.89
N PHE A 362 4.94 7.27 18.98
CA PHE A 362 6.38 7.45 18.76
C PHE A 362 7.26 6.51 19.62
N ASP A 363 6.73 5.56 20.38
CA ASP A 363 7.40 4.86 21.47
C ASP A 363 8.28 3.67 21.05
N LYS A 364 8.52 3.50 19.74
CA LYS A 364 9.83 2.96 19.31
C LYS A 364 10.98 3.95 19.58
N ALA A 365 10.70 5.13 20.13
CA ALA A 365 11.60 6.09 20.77
C ALA A 365 12.23 5.60 22.09
N GLY A 366 12.44 4.29 22.25
CA GLY A 366 13.50 3.80 23.13
C GLY A 366 14.86 4.42 22.77
N ALA A 367 15.06 4.79 21.49
CA ALA A 367 16.23 5.50 21.00
C ALA A 367 16.16 7.05 21.06
N MET A 368 15.03 7.66 21.49
CA MET A 368 14.84 9.12 21.58
C MET A 368 14.43 9.57 22.99
N LYS A 369 15.15 9.11 24.01
CA LYS A 369 14.92 9.42 25.43
C LYS A 369 15.18 10.88 25.87
N GLN A 370 15.44 11.86 24.98
CA GLN A 370 15.90 13.19 25.43
C GLN A 370 15.41 14.45 24.66
N ARG A 371 14.12 14.62 24.34
CA ARG A 371 13.65 15.95 23.87
C ARG A 371 12.29 16.43 24.43
N PRO A 372 12.17 17.75 24.74
CA PRO A 372 10.95 18.40 25.27
C PRO A 372 9.76 18.48 24.30
N ALA A 373 9.83 17.85 23.12
CA ALA A 373 8.76 17.80 22.13
C ALA A 373 7.56 16.91 22.53
N ARG A 374 7.61 16.23 23.69
CA ARG A 374 6.57 15.29 24.16
C ARG A 374 5.24 15.96 24.48
N THR A 375 5.22 17.16 25.07
CA THR A 375 3.96 17.76 25.54
C THR A 375 3.04 18.17 24.39
N TYR A 376 3.60 18.66 23.29
CA TYR A 376 2.84 19.14 22.13
C TYR A 376 2.23 17.99 21.32
N SER A 377 2.95 16.88 21.12
CA SER A 377 2.43 15.71 20.41
C SER A 377 1.29 15.05 21.21
N HIS A 378 1.43 14.94 22.53
CA HIS A 378 0.37 14.43 23.39
C HIS A 378 -0.90 15.30 23.33
N ALA A 379 -0.76 16.61 23.51
CA ALA A 379 -1.87 17.54 23.47
C ALA A 379 -2.56 17.56 22.10
N PHE A 380 -1.81 17.53 21.00
CA PHE A 380 -2.35 17.52 19.64
C PHE A 380 -3.20 16.27 19.39
N VAL A 381 -2.71 15.12 19.82
CA VAL A 381 -3.35 13.83 19.62
C VAL A 381 -4.61 13.67 20.47
N TYR A 382 -4.53 13.96 21.77
CA TYR A 382 -5.71 13.93 22.64
C TYR A 382 -6.74 14.96 22.17
N GLY A 383 -6.30 16.16 21.77
CA GLY A 383 -7.13 17.19 21.19
C GLY A 383 -7.82 16.75 19.89
N SER A 384 -7.09 16.09 18.99
CA SER A 384 -7.63 15.59 17.71
C SER A 384 -8.60 14.42 17.92
N THR A 385 -8.31 13.53 18.86
CA THR A 385 -9.21 12.42 19.23
C THR A 385 -10.49 12.97 19.84
N ALA A 386 -10.38 13.90 20.80
CA ALA A 386 -11.54 14.57 21.39
C ALA A 386 -12.34 15.32 20.32
N ALA A 387 -11.69 16.05 19.41
CA ALA A 387 -12.34 16.72 18.30
C ALA A 387 -13.05 15.75 17.34
N ALA A 388 -12.47 14.58 17.07
CA ALA A 388 -13.09 13.55 16.26
C ALA A 388 -14.32 12.93 16.95
N LEU A 389 -14.25 12.66 18.26
CA LEU A 389 -15.37 12.17 19.06
C LEU A 389 -16.50 13.21 19.15
N LEU A 390 -16.17 14.48 19.40
CA LEU A 390 -17.13 15.58 19.38
C LEU A 390 -17.74 15.76 17.98
N GLY A 391 -16.94 15.62 16.93
CA GLY A 391 -17.36 15.63 15.54
C GLY A 391 -18.32 14.48 15.20
N ALA A 392 -18.04 13.28 15.68
CA ALA A 392 -18.91 12.11 15.57
C ALA A 392 -20.22 12.34 16.34
N GLY A 393 -20.15 12.86 17.57
CA GLY A 393 -21.33 13.24 18.36
C GLY A 393 -22.19 14.29 17.64
N ALA A 394 -21.57 15.33 17.07
CA ALA A 394 -22.26 16.34 16.26
C ALA A 394 -22.90 15.73 15.01
N LEU A 395 -22.21 14.78 14.36
CA LEU A 395 -22.73 14.03 13.22
C LEU A 395 -23.96 13.19 13.62
N VAL A 396 -23.94 12.54 14.79
CA VAL A 396 -25.06 11.78 15.38
C VAL A 396 -26.23 12.71 15.71
N VAL A 397 -26.00 13.82 16.41
CA VAL A 397 -27.07 14.81 16.73
C VAL A 397 -27.70 15.35 15.44
N ARG A 398 -26.90 15.68 14.43
CA ARG A 398 -27.40 16.13 13.11
C ARG A 398 -28.17 15.05 12.38
N ALA A 399 -27.78 13.80 12.53
CA ALA A 399 -28.47 12.64 11.98
C ALA A 399 -29.82 12.39 12.65
N LEU A 400 -29.90 12.51 13.98
CA LEU A 400 -31.16 12.41 14.72
C LEU A 400 -32.15 13.50 14.29
N ARG A 401 -31.65 14.71 13.98
CA ARG A 401 -32.47 15.83 13.47
C ARG A 401 -32.82 15.73 11.98
N SER A 402 -32.10 14.92 11.19
CA SER A 402 -32.30 14.84 9.75
C SER A 402 -32.17 13.40 9.27
N ARG A 403 -33.30 12.80 8.89
CA ARG A 403 -33.36 11.44 8.33
C ARG A 403 -32.35 11.22 7.19
N ARG A 404 -32.12 12.25 6.36
CA ARG A 404 -31.17 12.20 5.23
C ARG A 404 -29.70 12.03 5.65
N ARG A 405 -29.35 12.35 6.91
CA ARG A 405 -27.98 12.32 7.43
C ARG A 405 -27.68 11.11 8.31
N LEU A 406 -28.69 10.36 8.73
CA LEU A 406 -28.46 9.21 9.59
C LEU A 406 -27.68 8.08 8.91
N LEU A 407 -28.02 7.77 7.66
CA LEU A 407 -27.33 6.72 6.91
C LEU A 407 -25.81 6.93 6.82
N PRO A 408 -25.28 8.08 6.36
CA PRO A 408 -23.83 8.31 6.37
C PRO A 408 -23.25 8.24 7.78
N THR A 409 -23.96 8.72 8.81
CA THR A 409 -23.50 8.62 10.19
C THR A 409 -23.35 7.18 10.67
N VAL A 410 -24.38 6.35 10.49
CA VAL A 410 -24.34 4.94 10.90
C VAL A 410 -23.21 4.20 10.18
N ALA A 411 -23.07 4.43 8.87
CA ALA A 411 -22.03 3.79 8.09
C ALA A 411 -20.62 4.22 8.54
N CYS A 412 -20.36 5.52 8.74
CA CYS A 412 -19.07 5.99 9.26
C CYS A 412 -18.80 5.54 10.71
N VAL A 413 -19.80 5.55 11.60
CA VAL A 413 -19.64 5.12 13.00
C VAL A 413 -19.44 3.61 13.09
N SER A 414 -20.02 2.81 12.18
CA SER A 414 -19.82 1.36 12.15
C SER A 414 -18.36 0.96 11.99
N LEU A 415 -17.55 1.79 11.34
CA LEU A 415 -16.10 1.58 11.22
C LEU A 415 -15.36 1.72 12.55
N LEU A 416 -15.91 2.42 13.55
CA LEU A 416 -15.32 2.50 14.89
C LEU A 416 -15.52 1.21 15.70
N LEU A 417 -16.48 0.36 15.31
CA LEU A 417 -16.85 -0.83 16.08
C LEU A 417 -15.77 -1.93 16.03
N PRO A 418 -15.14 -2.29 14.90
CA PRO A 418 -14.13 -3.34 14.87
C PRO A 418 -12.93 -3.11 15.81
N PRO A 419 -12.22 -1.95 15.81
CA PRO A 419 -11.12 -1.76 16.75
C PRO A 419 -11.59 -1.72 18.20
N LEU A 420 -12.77 -1.15 18.48
CA LEU A 420 -13.35 -1.14 19.83
C LEU A 420 -13.67 -2.56 20.30
N ALA A 421 -14.31 -3.37 19.47
CA ALA A 421 -14.66 -4.74 19.78
C ALA A 421 -13.43 -5.63 19.95
N LEU A 422 -12.41 -5.46 19.09
CA LEU A 422 -11.15 -6.19 19.20
C LEU A 422 -10.41 -5.80 20.48
N TRP A 423 -10.38 -4.51 20.82
CA TRP A 423 -9.80 -4.05 22.08
C TRP A 423 -10.48 -4.71 23.29
N ILE A 424 -11.81 -4.63 23.36
CA ILE A 424 -12.56 -5.17 24.49
C ILE A 424 -12.37 -6.69 24.61
N LYS A 425 -12.34 -7.41 23.49
CA LYS A 425 -12.26 -8.88 23.48
C LYS A 425 -10.85 -9.44 23.62
N ARG A 426 -9.84 -8.74 23.09
CA ARG A 426 -8.45 -9.20 22.99
C ARG A 426 -7.49 -8.01 23.17
N PRO A 427 -7.34 -7.50 24.40
CA PRO A 427 -6.41 -6.41 24.66
C PRO A 427 -4.93 -6.77 24.36
N GLU A 428 -4.59 -8.04 24.32
CA GLU A 428 -3.29 -8.55 23.86
C GLU A 428 -3.07 -8.37 22.34
N ALA A 429 -4.13 -8.14 21.55
CA ALA A 429 -4.05 -7.91 20.11
C ALA A 429 -3.75 -6.44 19.76
N ALA A 430 -2.96 -5.74 20.58
CA ALA A 430 -2.72 -4.29 20.45
C ALA A 430 -2.19 -3.89 19.06
N TYR A 431 -1.36 -4.73 18.43
CA TYR A 431 -0.87 -4.49 17.07
C TYR A 431 -2.01 -4.46 16.02
N ALA A 432 -2.94 -5.41 16.10
CA ALA A 432 -4.09 -5.48 15.20
C ALA A 432 -5.07 -4.32 15.45
N VAL A 433 -5.30 -3.95 16.72
CA VAL A 433 -6.05 -2.73 17.07
C VAL A 433 -5.37 -1.49 16.48
N GLY A 434 -4.04 -1.42 16.55
CA GLY A 434 -3.23 -0.39 15.93
C GLY A 434 -3.48 -0.24 14.43
N LYS A 435 -3.35 -1.33 13.69
CA LYS A 435 -3.64 -1.36 12.25
C LYS A 435 -5.08 -0.92 11.93
N LEU A 436 -6.06 -1.40 12.70
CA LEU A 436 -7.46 -1.01 12.50
C LEU A 436 -7.70 0.48 12.76
N VAL A 437 -7.08 1.08 13.77
CA VAL A 437 -7.26 2.52 14.02
C VAL A 437 -6.54 3.37 12.97
N LEU A 438 -5.40 2.92 12.41
CA LEU A 438 -4.78 3.57 11.24
C LEU A 438 -5.75 3.61 10.05
N THR A 439 -6.46 2.51 9.79
CA THR A 439 -7.54 2.45 8.78
C THR A 439 -8.64 3.49 8.99
N LEU A 440 -8.87 3.92 10.23
CA LEU A 440 -9.91 4.90 10.56
C LEU A 440 -9.47 6.34 10.44
N ALA A 441 -8.17 6.63 10.38
CA ALA A 441 -7.65 7.99 10.39
C ALA A 441 -8.35 8.93 9.36
N PRO A 442 -8.58 8.52 8.09
CA PRO A 442 -9.29 9.36 7.13
C PRO A 442 -10.74 9.66 7.51
N VAL A 443 -11.44 8.70 8.14
CA VAL A 443 -12.83 8.85 8.57
C VAL A 443 -12.92 9.77 9.79
N LEU A 444 -11.94 9.70 10.70
CA LEU A 444 -11.83 10.62 11.84
C LEU A 444 -11.67 12.07 11.35
N VAL A 445 -10.92 12.33 10.28
CA VAL A 445 -10.83 13.66 9.64
C VAL A 445 -12.20 14.14 9.15
N VAL A 446 -13.02 13.26 8.58
CA VAL A 446 -14.40 13.59 8.18
C VAL A 446 -15.27 13.92 9.40
N PHE A 447 -15.08 13.25 10.54
CA PHE A 447 -15.77 13.60 11.78
C PHE A 447 -15.37 14.98 12.29
N ILE A 448 -14.07 15.28 12.34
CA ILE A 448 -13.57 16.61 12.73
C ILE A 448 -14.17 17.70 11.83
N ALA A 449 -14.13 17.52 10.51
CA ALA A 449 -14.71 18.46 9.56
C ALA A 449 -16.23 18.61 9.74
N SER A 450 -16.93 17.54 10.10
CA SER A 450 -18.37 17.56 10.38
C SER A 450 -18.70 18.35 11.65
N GLY A 451 -17.89 18.21 12.70
CA GLY A 451 -17.97 19.00 13.93
C GLY A 451 -17.74 20.49 13.66
N ALA A 452 -16.65 20.83 12.96
CA ALA A 452 -16.33 22.21 12.61
C ALA A 452 -17.42 22.86 11.74
N PHE A 453 -17.96 22.12 10.77
CA PHE A 453 -19.09 22.59 9.95
C PHE A 453 -20.39 22.76 10.76
N ALA A 454 -20.60 21.95 11.80
CA ALA A 454 -21.74 22.13 12.70
C ALA A 454 -21.58 23.42 13.54
N LEU A 455 -20.37 23.66 14.06
CA LEU A 455 -20.04 24.87 14.82
C LEU A 455 -20.22 26.14 13.99
N GLU A 456 -19.75 26.15 12.73
CA GLU A 456 -19.93 27.28 11.79
C GLU A 456 -21.41 27.67 11.60
N ARG A 457 -22.34 26.71 11.76
CA ARG A 457 -23.78 26.95 11.62
C ARG A 457 -24.47 27.34 12.92
N LEU A 458 -23.97 26.91 14.08
CA LEU A 458 -24.65 27.07 15.37
C LEU A 458 -24.40 28.42 16.05
N ARG A 459 -23.24 29.04 15.86
CA ARG A 459 -22.87 30.26 16.61
C ARG A 459 -22.13 31.30 15.76
N PRO A 460 -22.85 32.13 14.98
CA PRO A 460 -22.24 33.25 14.27
C PRO A 460 -21.73 34.36 15.20
N THR A 461 -22.12 34.37 16.48
CA THR A 461 -21.85 35.47 17.43
C THR A 461 -20.50 35.41 18.12
N LEU A 462 -19.94 34.22 18.38
CA LEU A 462 -18.66 34.11 19.06
C LEU A 462 -17.49 34.22 18.08
N TRP A 463 -17.54 33.48 16.97
CA TRP A 463 -16.41 33.35 16.03
C TRP A 463 -16.90 33.61 14.62
N SER A 464 -16.21 34.49 13.89
CA SER A 464 -16.56 34.74 12.49
C SER A 464 -16.38 33.46 11.66
N ARG A 465 -17.20 33.28 10.61
CA ARG A 465 -17.03 32.14 9.67
C ARG A 465 -15.61 32.12 9.08
N GLY A 466 -15.01 33.30 8.87
CA GLY A 466 -13.63 33.44 8.40
C GLY A 466 -12.64 32.82 9.38
N THR A 467 -12.80 33.08 10.67
CA THR A 467 -11.94 32.55 11.74
C THR A 467 -11.96 31.02 11.79
N VAL A 468 -13.15 30.40 11.79
CA VAL A 468 -13.28 28.93 11.82
C VAL A 468 -12.63 28.29 10.59
N ARG A 469 -12.81 28.90 9.42
CA ARG A 469 -12.22 28.44 8.16
C ARG A 469 -10.69 28.61 8.13
N ALA A 470 -10.19 29.73 8.64
CA ALA A 470 -8.77 30.00 8.74
C ALA A 470 -8.09 29.01 9.70
N LEU A 471 -8.71 28.71 10.84
CA LEU A 471 -8.19 27.71 11.78
C LEU A 471 -8.18 26.32 11.19
N ALA A 472 -9.24 25.92 10.48
CA ALA A 472 -9.26 24.63 9.78
C ALA A 472 -8.15 24.53 8.73
N ALA A 473 -7.97 25.57 7.91
CA ALA A 473 -6.86 25.63 6.97
C ALA A 473 -5.50 25.57 7.69
N GLY A 474 -5.36 26.30 8.80
CA GLY A 474 -4.17 26.28 9.65
C GLY A 474 -3.85 24.88 10.19
N VAL A 475 -4.84 24.12 10.65
CA VAL A 475 -4.66 22.71 11.07
C VAL A 475 -4.16 21.86 9.91
N VAL A 476 -4.71 22.00 8.70
CA VAL A 476 -4.22 21.23 7.54
C VAL A 476 -2.78 21.60 7.18
N VAL A 477 -2.42 22.88 7.26
CA VAL A 477 -1.04 23.33 7.05
C VAL A 477 -0.12 22.75 8.12
N ILE A 478 -0.52 22.79 9.40
CA ILE A 478 0.25 22.20 10.51
C ILE A 478 0.44 20.70 10.28
N LEU A 479 -0.61 19.98 9.89
CA LEU A 479 -0.53 18.55 9.56
C LEU A 479 0.44 18.30 8.40
N GLY A 480 0.38 19.10 7.34
CA GLY A 480 1.32 18.99 6.22
C GLY A 480 2.77 19.28 6.61
N VAL A 481 3.00 20.31 7.44
CA VAL A 481 4.34 20.66 7.95
C VAL A 481 4.85 19.58 8.89
N GLN A 482 4.04 19.15 9.84
CA GLN A 482 4.38 18.07 10.78
C GLN A 482 4.71 16.80 10.00
N SER A 483 3.89 16.45 9.00
CA SER A 483 4.12 15.27 8.18
C SER A 483 5.44 15.36 7.40
N GLY A 484 5.71 16.50 6.76
CA GLY A 484 7.01 16.72 6.12
C GLY A 484 8.19 16.67 7.10
N MET A 485 8.02 17.19 8.31
CA MET A 485 9.04 17.15 9.37
C MET A 485 9.26 15.75 9.93
N GLU A 486 8.20 14.95 10.11
CA GLU A 486 8.28 13.56 10.56
C GLU A 486 9.01 12.72 9.54
N GLN A 487 8.58 12.74 8.27
CA GLN A 487 9.27 12.09 7.17
C GLN A 487 10.76 12.51 7.10
N TRP A 488 11.05 13.80 7.23
CA TRP A 488 12.42 14.32 7.22
C TRP A 488 13.25 13.83 8.42
N ASN A 489 12.66 13.85 9.62
CA ASN A 489 13.29 13.34 10.82
C ASN A 489 13.53 11.84 10.73
N TRP A 490 12.65 11.11 10.07
CA TRP A 490 12.76 9.67 9.87
C TRP A 490 13.89 9.35 8.89
N LEU A 491 14.01 10.13 7.81
CA LEU A 491 15.13 10.09 6.87
C LEU A 491 16.47 10.44 7.54
N ARG A 492 16.50 11.42 8.46
CA ARG A 492 17.71 11.84 9.20
C ARG A 492 18.02 10.99 10.44
N GLY A 493 17.01 10.34 11.02
CA GLY A 493 16.97 9.90 12.42
C GLY A 493 17.85 8.72 12.80
N GLY A 494 18.56 8.12 11.85
CA GLY A 494 19.70 7.25 12.15
C GLY A 494 19.36 5.84 12.63
N ARG A 495 18.52 5.70 13.65
CA ARG A 495 18.76 4.71 14.71
C ARG A 495 17.78 3.54 14.82
N ASP A 496 16.57 3.61 14.23
CA ASP A 496 15.55 2.53 14.42
C ASP A 496 15.03 1.88 13.12
N VAL A 497 15.57 2.22 11.95
CA VAL A 497 15.21 1.54 10.67
C VAL A 497 16.05 0.26 10.47
N GLY A 498 16.47 -0.36 11.59
CA GLY A 498 17.72 -1.11 11.78
C GLY A 498 18.06 -2.26 10.82
N LEU A 499 17.17 -2.64 9.91
CA LEU A 499 17.40 -3.66 8.90
C LEU A 499 17.24 -3.14 7.47
N ALA A 500 16.17 -2.40 7.17
CA ALA A 500 15.96 -1.88 5.81
C ALA A 500 17.06 -0.88 5.39
N ARG A 501 17.65 -0.16 6.35
CA ARG A 501 18.82 0.73 6.09
C ARG A 501 20.04 0.02 5.53
N LEU A 502 20.17 -1.29 5.70
CA LEU A 502 21.27 -2.04 5.09
C LEU A 502 21.23 -1.92 3.57
N TRP A 503 20.05 -1.76 2.97
CA TRP A 503 19.89 -1.50 1.53
C TRP A 503 20.46 -0.15 1.10
N ASN A 504 20.66 0.75 2.06
CA ASN A 504 21.30 2.06 1.90
C ASN A 504 22.74 2.10 2.42
N GLU A 505 23.30 0.97 2.86
CA GLU A 505 24.74 0.88 3.12
C GLU A 505 25.47 1.13 1.78
N PRO A 506 26.34 2.17 1.68
CA PRO A 506 27.02 2.48 0.43
C PRO A 506 27.77 1.28 -0.16
N ASP A 507 28.46 0.52 0.69
CA ASP A 507 29.19 -0.67 0.25
C ASP A 507 28.25 -1.77 -0.29
N LEU A 508 27.04 -1.92 0.27
CA LEU A 508 26.07 -2.88 -0.27
C LEU A 508 25.48 -2.39 -1.59
N GLN A 509 25.22 -1.09 -1.73
CA GLN A 509 24.74 -0.49 -2.98
C GLN A 509 25.76 -0.60 -4.11
N ASP A 510 27.04 -0.35 -3.82
CA ASP A 510 28.14 -0.51 -4.77
C ASP A 510 28.25 -1.97 -5.22
N LEU A 511 28.16 -2.92 -4.27
CA LEU A 511 28.12 -4.35 -4.58
C LEU A 511 26.92 -4.71 -5.48
N CYS A 512 25.71 -4.25 -5.14
CA CYS A 512 24.51 -4.54 -5.92
C CYS A 512 24.57 -3.94 -7.32
N THR A 513 25.14 -2.74 -7.46
CA THR A 513 25.37 -2.08 -8.75
C THR A 513 26.38 -2.87 -9.57
N ALA A 514 27.49 -3.30 -8.96
CA ALA A 514 28.50 -4.12 -9.61
C ALA A 514 27.98 -5.50 -10.05
N LEU A 515 27.00 -6.08 -9.35
CA LEU A 515 26.36 -7.35 -9.75
C LEU A 515 25.33 -7.16 -10.87
N CYS A 516 24.54 -6.08 -10.83
CA CYS A 516 23.53 -5.78 -11.85
C CYS A 516 24.15 -5.59 -13.25
N GLY A 517 25.37 -5.04 -13.33
CA GLY A 517 26.06 -4.75 -14.59
C GLY A 517 26.86 -5.92 -15.18
N ARG A 518 26.87 -7.09 -14.53
CA ARG A 518 27.66 -8.24 -14.98
C ARG A 518 26.87 -9.17 -15.90
N GLU A 519 27.58 -9.79 -16.82
CA GLU A 519 27.04 -10.90 -17.62
C GLU A 519 26.56 -12.05 -16.73
N PRO A 520 25.58 -12.86 -17.17
CA PRO A 520 25.11 -14.02 -16.43
C PRO A 520 26.23 -15.03 -16.12
N ALA A 521 26.33 -15.43 -14.86
CA ALA A 521 27.33 -16.31 -14.28
C ALA A 521 26.75 -17.06 -13.06
N ASP A 522 27.51 -18.02 -12.55
CA ASP A 522 27.23 -18.61 -11.23
C ASP A 522 27.66 -17.66 -10.12
N VAL A 523 26.76 -17.41 -9.17
CA VAL A 523 27.00 -16.56 -8.00
C VAL A 523 26.72 -17.36 -6.74
N VAL A 524 27.66 -17.37 -5.82
CA VAL A 524 27.53 -17.96 -4.49
C VAL A 524 27.55 -16.85 -3.46
N ILE A 525 26.50 -16.78 -2.65
CA ILE A 525 26.40 -15.81 -1.56
C ILE A 525 26.88 -16.46 -0.27
N ALA A 526 28.01 -15.97 0.24
CA ALA A 526 28.70 -16.42 1.44
C ALA A 526 28.88 -15.24 2.41
N LEU A 527 27.78 -14.53 2.69
CA LEU A 527 27.74 -13.44 3.65
C LEU A 527 27.69 -14.01 5.07
N SER A 528 28.74 -14.73 5.48
CA SER A 528 28.80 -15.37 6.81
C SER A 528 28.41 -14.41 7.92
N ASP A 529 27.64 -14.92 8.88
CA ASP A 529 27.27 -14.16 10.07
C ASP A 529 27.95 -14.78 11.30
N PRO A 530 28.89 -14.08 11.95
CA PRO A 530 29.47 -14.58 13.18
C PRO A 530 28.52 -14.50 14.39
N LYS A 531 27.32 -13.89 14.30
CA LYS A 531 26.47 -13.58 15.48
C LYS A 531 24.95 -13.80 15.36
N GLY A 532 24.42 -14.35 14.28
CA GLY A 532 22.96 -14.60 14.14
C GLY A 532 22.13 -13.30 14.08
N ASP A 533 22.75 -12.23 13.58
CA ASP A 533 22.16 -10.92 13.43
C ASP A 533 21.30 -10.83 12.16
N SER A 534 20.12 -10.23 12.27
CA SER A 534 19.15 -10.12 11.18
C SER A 534 19.69 -9.32 9.97
N SER A 535 20.84 -8.65 10.14
CA SER A 535 21.53 -7.88 9.12
C SER A 535 22.05 -8.71 7.95
N ALA A 536 22.62 -9.89 8.20
CA ALA A 536 23.14 -10.75 7.13
C ALA A 536 22.04 -11.30 6.22
N ALA A 537 20.88 -11.66 6.78
CA ALA A 537 19.73 -12.14 6.02
C ALA A 537 19.16 -11.05 5.09
N VAL A 538 19.20 -9.79 5.52
CA VAL A 538 18.71 -8.65 4.73
C VAL A 538 19.67 -8.27 3.62
N ALA A 539 20.98 -8.27 3.90
CA ALA A 539 22.00 -8.12 2.88
C ALA A 539 21.92 -9.25 1.83
N CYS A 540 21.71 -10.50 2.27
CA CYS A 540 21.48 -11.64 1.39
C CYS A 540 20.28 -11.41 0.47
N GLY A 541 19.16 -10.90 0.98
CA GLY A 541 17.99 -10.55 0.15
C GLY A 541 18.28 -9.45 -0.89
N ALA A 542 19.00 -8.39 -0.50
CA ALA A 542 19.40 -7.33 -1.43
C ALA A 542 20.29 -7.87 -2.56
N VAL A 543 21.29 -8.69 -2.21
CA VAL A 543 22.18 -9.34 -3.18
C VAL A 543 21.41 -10.31 -4.08
N CYS A 544 20.52 -11.14 -3.52
CA CYS A 544 19.65 -12.03 -4.30
C CYS A 544 18.81 -11.26 -5.32
N TYR A 545 18.24 -10.11 -4.93
CA TYR A 545 17.47 -9.27 -5.83
C TYR A 545 18.32 -8.65 -6.94
N ALA A 546 19.50 -8.12 -6.60
CA ALA A 546 20.43 -7.52 -7.56
C ALA A 546 20.98 -8.56 -8.55
N ALA A 547 21.30 -9.76 -8.06
CA ALA A 547 21.83 -10.87 -8.83
C ALA A 547 20.74 -11.77 -9.46
N ARG A 548 19.46 -11.35 -9.52
CA ARG A 548 18.36 -12.22 -10.00
C ARG A 548 18.51 -12.76 -11.42
N ASN A 549 19.32 -12.11 -12.26
CA ASN A 549 19.66 -12.56 -13.61
C ASN A 549 20.84 -13.58 -13.64
N GLN A 550 21.37 -13.93 -12.47
CA GLN A 550 22.50 -14.83 -12.27
C GLN A 550 21.99 -16.19 -11.77
N ARG A 551 22.83 -17.23 -11.86
CA ARG A 551 22.57 -18.54 -11.23
C ARG A 551 23.04 -18.48 -9.77
N ILE A 552 22.12 -18.30 -8.83
CA ILE A 552 22.41 -18.01 -7.42
C ILE A 552 22.36 -19.29 -6.56
N ARG A 553 23.45 -19.54 -5.83
CA ARG A 553 23.54 -20.55 -4.76
C ARG A 553 23.86 -19.87 -3.44
N LEU A 554 23.41 -20.49 -2.34
CA LEU A 554 23.65 -19.95 -0.99
C LEU A 554 24.62 -20.87 -0.24
N ALA A 555 25.69 -20.28 0.27
CA ALA A 555 26.60 -20.96 1.20
C ALA A 555 26.21 -20.62 2.64
N PHE A 556 26.19 -19.33 3.01
CA PHE A 556 25.79 -18.83 4.33
C PHE A 556 25.39 -17.34 4.27
N PRO A 557 24.43 -16.85 5.09
CA PRO A 557 23.47 -17.63 5.89
C PRO A 557 22.47 -18.35 4.99
N LEU A 558 21.88 -19.44 5.49
CA LEU A 558 20.73 -20.11 4.88
C LEU A 558 19.43 -19.37 5.23
N ALA A 559 19.44 -18.03 5.10
CA ALA A 559 18.27 -17.19 5.31
C ALA A 559 18.24 -16.02 4.34
N VAL A 560 17.05 -15.70 3.83
CA VAL A 560 16.81 -14.53 2.97
C VAL A 560 15.73 -13.67 3.63
N CYS A 561 16.10 -12.45 4.06
CA CYS A 561 15.22 -11.50 4.75
C CYS A 561 14.42 -12.12 5.91
N GLY A 562 15.07 -12.97 6.71
CA GLY A 562 14.47 -13.60 7.89
C GLY A 562 13.70 -14.89 7.62
N VAL A 563 13.56 -15.33 6.37
CA VAL A 563 13.03 -16.66 6.02
C VAL A 563 14.15 -17.68 6.14
N ASP A 564 13.97 -18.66 7.04
CA ASP A 564 14.86 -19.80 7.20
C ASP A 564 14.72 -20.78 6.02
N LEU A 565 15.83 -21.03 5.32
CA LEU A 565 15.89 -21.88 4.14
C LEU A 565 16.13 -23.35 4.47
N HIS A 566 16.29 -23.72 5.74
CA HIS A 566 16.44 -25.13 6.13
C HIS A 566 15.25 -25.99 5.70
N GLY A 567 14.05 -25.41 5.66
CA GLY A 567 12.81 -26.07 5.20
C GLY A 567 12.67 -26.22 3.68
N TYR A 568 13.62 -25.74 2.88
CA TYR A 568 13.54 -25.69 1.41
C TYR A 568 14.62 -26.59 0.80
N PRO A 569 14.37 -27.91 0.65
CA PRO A 569 15.38 -28.86 0.18
C PRO A 569 15.84 -28.59 -1.25
N ALA A 570 15.05 -27.86 -2.05
CA ALA A 570 15.37 -27.48 -3.42
C ALA A 570 16.31 -26.26 -3.53
N VAL A 571 16.61 -25.56 -2.42
CA VAL A 571 17.59 -24.46 -2.45
C VAL A 571 19.00 -25.06 -2.53
N PRO A 572 19.76 -24.81 -3.61
CA PRO A 572 21.09 -25.38 -3.78
C PRO A 572 22.03 -24.79 -2.75
N ARG A 573 22.51 -25.68 -1.90
CA ARG A 573 23.54 -25.41 -0.93
C ARG A 573 24.87 -25.67 -1.61
N ALA A 574 25.69 -24.65 -1.69
CA ALA A 574 27.03 -24.80 -2.23
C ALA A 574 28.02 -25.08 -1.09
N ARG A 575 28.77 -26.17 -1.21
CA ARG A 575 30.09 -26.25 -0.59
C ARG A 575 31.04 -25.46 -1.46
N VAL A 576 31.71 -24.47 -0.88
CA VAL A 576 32.56 -23.53 -1.64
C VAL A 576 33.70 -24.28 -2.36
N GLU A 577 34.10 -25.43 -1.84
CA GLU A 577 35.10 -26.32 -2.38
C GLU A 577 34.68 -27.00 -3.69
N GLU A 578 33.38 -27.19 -3.92
CA GLU A 578 32.81 -27.94 -5.06
C GLU A 578 32.42 -27.05 -6.24
N LEU A 579 32.72 -25.75 -6.16
CA LEU A 579 32.28 -24.76 -7.15
C LEU A 579 33.12 -24.80 -8.44
N PRO A 580 32.50 -24.66 -9.62
CA PRO A 580 33.20 -24.66 -10.89
C PRO A 580 34.05 -23.39 -11.09
N ALA A 581 35.03 -23.49 -11.99
CA ALA A 581 35.80 -22.32 -12.43
C ALA A 581 34.86 -21.28 -13.08
N GLY A 582 35.12 -20.00 -12.85
CA GLY A 582 34.31 -18.89 -13.32
C GLY A 582 33.23 -18.43 -12.33
N THR A 583 32.85 -19.23 -11.33
CA THR A 583 31.87 -18.85 -10.31
C THR A 583 32.33 -17.62 -9.51
N LEU A 584 31.39 -16.71 -9.27
CA LEU A 584 31.57 -15.53 -8.43
C LEU A 584 31.15 -15.86 -6.98
N VAL A 585 31.97 -15.47 -6.02
CA VAL A 585 31.73 -15.64 -4.59
C VAL A 585 31.59 -14.26 -3.97
N VAL A 586 30.39 -13.94 -3.49
CA VAL A 586 30.08 -12.70 -2.77
C VAL A 586 30.27 -12.98 -1.28
N ALA A 587 31.22 -12.30 -0.65
CA ALA A 587 31.53 -12.48 0.77
C ALA A 587 31.83 -11.13 1.44
N ARG A 588 31.89 -11.12 2.77
CA ARG A 588 32.45 -9.99 3.50
C ARG A 588 33.95 -9.89 3.23
N ARG A 589 34.47 -8.67 3.26
CA ARG A 589 35.90 -8.42 3.16
C ARG A 589 36.66 -9.17 4.26
N GLY A 590 37.78 -9.80 3.89
CA GLY A 590 38.58 -10.61 4.82
C GLY A 590 38.04 -12.03 5.04
N PHE A 591 36.92 -12.41 4.42
CA PHE A 591 36.56 -13.82 4.32
C PHE A 591 37.67 -14.54 3.55
N ALA A 592 38.35 -15.49 4.19
CA ALA A 592 39.39 -16.31 3.59
C ALA A 592 38.71 -17.45 2.81
N PRO A 593 38.59 -17.36 1.48
CA PRO A 593 37.99 -18.45 0.73
C PRO A 593 38.86 -19.71 0.82
N PRO A 594 38.28 -20.92 0.79
CA PRO A 594 39.05 -22.14 0.64
C PRO A 594 39.89 -22.05 -0.65
N GLY A 595 41.12 -22.57 -0.63
CA GLY A 595 42.29 -22.18 -1.45
C GLY A 595 42.21 -22.21 -3.00
N ARG A 596 41.02 -22.33 -3.60
CA ARG A 596 40.71 -22.30 -5.05
C ARG A 596 40.36 -20.91 -5.60
N VAL A 597 40.22 -19.90 -4.74
CA VAL A 597 39.76 -18.56 -5.12
C VAL A 597 40.94 -17.59 -5.23
N ARG A 598 41.15 -16.96 -6.39
CA ARG A 598 42.36 -16.13 -6.61
C ARG A 598 42.19 -14.83 -7.38
N ASP A 599 41.02 -14.54 -7.97
CA ASP A 599 40.82 -13.28 -8.69
C ASP A 599 39.74 -12.43 -8.02
N VAL A 600 40.13 -11.35 -7.35
CA VAL A 600 39.19 -10.39 -6.74
C VAL A 600 38.70 -9.45 -7.84
N VAL A 601 37.45 -9.65 -8.28
CA VAL A 601 36.87 -8.89 -9.40
C VAL A 601 36.13 -7.63 -8.96
N PHE A 602 35.90 -7.47 -7.66
CA PHE A 602 35.34 -6.29 -7.01
C PHE A 602 35.66 -6.34 -5.51
N GLU A 603 35.99 -5.20 -4.92
CA GLU A 603 36.21 -5.06 -3.48
C GLU A 603 35.85 -3.64 -3.05
N ASN A 604 35.21 -3.52 -1.88
CA ASN A 604 35.03 -2.26 -1.17
C ASN A 604 35.32 -2.47 0.33
N ASN A 605 34.84 -1.58 1.20
CA ASN A 605 35.23 -1.64 2.61
C ASN A 605 34.60 -2.84 3.34
N SER A 606 33.36 -3.21 2.97
CA SER A 606 32.59 -4.26 3.65
C SER A 606 32.54 -5.59 2.88
N TYR A 607 32.63 -5.56 1.56
CA TYR A 607 32.35 -6.71 0.69
C TYR A 607 33.44 -6.93 -0.36
N GLN A 608 33.56 -8.17 -0.80
CA GLN A 608 34.40 -8.57 -1.92
C GLN A 608 33.65 -9.58 -2.81
N VAL A 609 33.87 -9.49 -4.12
CA VAL A 609 33.44 -10.48 -5.10
C VAL A 609 34.68 -11.12 -5.68
N MET A 610 34.78 -12.42 -5.52
CA MET A 610 35.93 -13.19 -5.97
C MET A 610 35.52 -14.18 -7.06
N ARG A 611 36.38 -14.43 -8.03
CA ARG A 611 36.16 -15.42 -9.09
C ARG A 611 37.02 -16.66 -8.83
N ILE A 612 36.42 -17.83 -9.03
CA ILE A 612 37.12 -19.11 -8.97
C ILE A 612 37.90 -19.33 -10.26
N VAL A 613 39.21 -19.56 -10.18
CA VAL A 613 40.10 -19.56 -11.37
C VAL A 613 40.43 -20.98 -11.87
N GLY A 614 40.19 -22.02 -11.08
CA GLY A 614 40.44 -23.41 -11.49
C GLY A 614 40.62 -24.39 -10.32
N PRO A 615 40.81 -25.69 -10.61
CA PRO A 615 41.13 -26.66 -9.56
C PRO A 615 42.43 -26.26 -8.86
N ALA A 616 42.45 -26.39 -7.52
CA ALA A 616 43.70 -26.30 -6.79
C ALA A 616 44.63 -27.38 -7.34
N VAL A 617 45.71 -26.98 -8.02
CA VAL A 617 46.84 -27.87 -8.24
C VAL A 617 47.39 -28.11 -6.84
N ILE A 618 46.99 -29.22 -6.22
CA ILE A 618 47.62 -29.74 -5.02
C ILE A 618 49.04 -30.07 -5.47
N LYS A 619 49.99 -29.22 -5.11
CA LYS A 619 51.41 -29.55 -5.18
C LYS A 619 51.78 -30.30 -3.91
#